data_AF-A0A127B861-F1
#
_entry.id   AF-A0A127B861-F1
#
_cell.length_a   1.000
_cell.length_b   1.000
_cell.length_c   1.000
_cell.angle_alpha   90.00
_cell.angle_beta   90.00
_cell.angle_gamma   90.00
#
_symmetry.space_group_name_H-M   'P 1'
#
loop_
_entity.id
_entity.type
_entity.pdbx_description
1 polymer ?
#
loop_
_entity_poly.entity_id
_entity_poly.type
_entity_poly.pdbx_seq_one_letter_code
_entity_poly.pdbx_strand_id
1 'polypeptide(L)' 'MGKLEELLELMQKGTYTTEEIAKKLKVSREEVEGMLEILRSMGYVREIKTSSCESCPLRKVCPGKCVRSGVKAYVPSFEV' A
#
# COMPACT_ATOMS: atom_id res chain seq x y z
N MET A 1 -18.19 -6.50 -8.20
CA MET A 1 -17.25 -6.06 -7.16
C MET A 1 -16.72 -4.70 -7.57
N GLY A 2 -16.72 -3.74 -6.65
CA GLY A 2 -16.17 -2.41 -6.90
C GLY A 2 -14.65 -2.41 -6.78
N LYS A 3 -13.99 -1.52 -7.52
CA LYS A 3 -12.52 -1.39 -7.52
C LYS A 3 -11.92 -1.09 -6.13
N LEU A 4 -12.67 -0.46 -5.24
CA LEU A 4 -12.27 -0.19 -3.85
C LEU A 4 -12.19 -1.48 -3.01
N GLU A 5 -13.12 -2.42 -3.22
CA GLU A 5 -13.11 -3.72 -2.54
C GLU A 5 -11.91 -4.53 -3.00
N GLU A 6 -11.65 -4.57 -4.31
CA GLU A 6 -10.48 -5.25 -4.88
C GLU A 6 -9.16 -4.64 -4.37
N LEU A 7 -9.09 -3.31 -4.21
CA LEU A 7 -7.94 -2.64 -3.62
C LEU A 7 -7.67 -3.11 -2.18
N LEU A 8 -8.72 -3.20 -1.36
CA LEU A 8 -8.61 -3.69 0.01
C LEU A 8 -8.19 -5.16 0.06
N GLU A 9 -8.75 -6.02 -0.81
CA GLU A 9 -8.33 -7.42 -0.93
C GLU A 9 -6.87 -7.56 -1.36
N LEU A 10 -6.39 -6.71 -2.27
CA LEU A 10 -4.98 -6.67 -2.63
C LEU A 10 -4.14 -6.29 -1.41
N MET A 11 -4.51 -5.24 -0.67
CA MET A 11 -3.75 -4.83 0.52
C MET A 11 -3.73 -5.89 1.63
N GLN A 12 -4.76 -6.74 1.73
CA GLN A 12 -4.77 -7.89 2.66
C GLN A 12 -3.80 -9.00 2.24
N LYS A 13 -3.60 -9.21 0.93
CA LYS A 13 -2.70 -10.25 0.40
C LYS A 13 -1.22 -9.89 0.54
N GLY A 14 -0.91 -8.61 0.80
CA GLY A 14 0.44 -8.15 1.09
C GLY A 14 0.66 -6.68 0.71
N THR A 15 1.90 -6.23 0.88
CA THR A 15 2.31 -4.88 0.47
C THR A 15 2.54 -4.81 -1.03
N TYR A 16 1.84 -3.89 -1.69
CA TYR A 16 1.99 -3.55 -3.09
C TYR A 16 2.31 -2.06 -3.23
N THR A 17 3.12 -1.71 -4.22
CA THR A 17 3.33 -0.31 -4.60
C THR A 17 2.13 0.25 -5.37
N THR A 18 1.97 1.57 -5.40
CA THR A 18 0.91 2.24 -6.17
C THR A 18 0.92 1.84 -7.65
N GLU A 19 2.10 1.63 -8.24
CA GLU A 19 2.26 1.16 -9.61
C GLU A 19 1.81 -0.29 -9.81
N GLU A 20 2.10 -1.18 -8.85
CA GLU A 20 1.62 -2.56 -8.89
C GLU A 20 0.11 -2.64 -8.76
N ILE A 21 -0.46 -1.84 -7.86
CA ILE A 21 -1.91 -1.72 -7.68
C ILE A 21 -2.56 -1.22 -8.98
N ALA A 22 -2.03 -0.16 -9.58
CA ALA A 22 -2.52 0.40 -10.84
C ALA A 22 -2.52 -0.66 -11.95
N LYS A 23 -1.45 -1.44 -12.08
CA LYS A 23 -1.35 -2.54 -13.05
C LYS A 23 -2.37 -3.66 -12.78
N LYS A 24 -2.55 -4.05 -11.52
CA LYS A 24 -3.48 -5.13 -11.14
C LYS A 24 -4.94 -4.74 -11.33
N LEU A 25 -5.30 -3.53 -10.92
CA LEU A 25 -6.66 -2.99 -11.07
C LEU A 25 -6.93 -2.44 -12.48
N LYS A 26 -5.91 -2.35 -13.35
CA LYS A 26 -5.98 -1.76 -14.69
C LYS A 26 -6.50 -0.32 -14.69
N VAL A 27 -6.00 0.48 -13.75
CA VAL A 27 -6.37 1.88 -13.54
C VAL A 27 -5.14 2.78 -13.62
N SER A 28 -5.35 4.09 -13.75
CA SER A 28 -4.24 5.04 -13.67
C SER A 28 -3.72 5.15 -12.24
N ARG A 29 -2.46 5.60 -12.10
CA ARG A 29 -1.88 5.89 -10.78
C ARG A 29 -2.72 6.90 -10.00
N GLU A 30 -3.20 7.94 -10.67
CA GLU A 30 -4.05 8.99 -10.08
C GLU A 30 -5.35 8.41 -9.50
N GLU A 31 -5.96 7.45 -10.21
CA GLU A 31 -7.15 6.76 -9.73
C GLU A 31 -6.85 5.93 -8.47
N VAL A 32 -5.70 5.26 -8.41
CA VAL A 32 -5.26 4.56 -7.18
C VAL A 32 -5.06 5.53 -6.03
N GLU A 33 -4.44 6.69 -6.27
CA GLU A 33 -4.23 7.71 -5.23
C GLU A 33 -5.57 8.24 -4.70
N GLY A 34 -6.53 8.51 -5.59
CA GLY A 34 -7.89 8.90 -5.20
C GLY A 34 -8.62 7.82 -4.40
N MET A 35 -8.49 6.55 -4.80
CA MET A 35 -9.04 5.41 -4.05
C MET A 35 -8.45 5.30 -2.64
N LEU A 36 -7.13 5.44 -2.51
CA LEU A 36 -6.44 5.40 -1.22
C LEU A 36 -6.89 6.56 -0.32
N GLU A 37 -7.12 7.75 -0.88
CA GLU A 37 -7.62 8.91 -0.14
C GLU A 37 -9.06 8.70 0.35
N ILE A 38 -9.92 8.12 -0.48
CA ILE A 38 -11.29 7.75 -0.11
C ILE A 38 -11.26 6.73 1.03
N LEU A 39 -10.49 5.64 0.89
CA LEU A 39 -10.34 4.62 1.92
C LEU A 39 -9.77 5.19 3.23
N ARG A 40 -8.83 6.12 3.14
CA ARG A 40 -8.24 6.80 4.30
C ARG A 40 -9.27 7.66 5.01
N SER A 41 -10.07 8.42 4.27
CA SER A 41 -11.11 9.29 4.82
C SER A 41 -12.21 8.50 5.53
N MET A 42 -12.47 7.28 5.07
CA MET A 42 -13.36 6.32 5.72
C MET A 42 -12.70 5.53 6.87
N GLY A 43 -11.39 5.70 7.10
CA GLY A 43 -10.66 5.03 8.17
C GLY A 43 -10.24 3.59 7.87
N TYR A 44 -10.47 3.07 6.65
CA TYR A 44 -10.10 1.70 6.28
C TYR A 44 -8.60 1.50 6.10
N VAL A 45 -7.86 2.55 5.76
CA VAL A 45 -6.40 2.52 5.60
C VAL A 45 -5.75 3.66 6.37
N ARG A 46 -4.54 3.42 6.89
CA ARG A 46 -3.71 4.41 7.57
C ARG A 46 -2.42 4.62 6.78
N GLU A 47 -2.02 5.89 6.62
CA GLU A 47 -0.71 6.24 6.08
C GLU A 47 0.35 5.97 7.16
N ILE A 48 1.36 5.18 6.81
CA ILE A 48 2.54 4.96 7.66
C ILE A 48 3.76 5.57 7.00
N LYS A 49 4.59 6.22 7.81
CA LYS A 49 5.93 6.62 7.39
C LYS A 49 6.80 5.37 7.37
N THR A 50 7.30 5.01 6.20
CA THR A 50 8.25 3.90 6.08
C THR A 50 9.60 4.33 6.61
N SER A 51 10.14 3.59 7.58
CA SER A 51 11.54 3.74 7.99
C SER A 51 12.45 3.36 6.85
N SER A 52 13.60 4.04 6.74
CA SER A 52 14.61 3.74 5.74
C SER A 52 14.95 2.24 5.75
N CYS A 53 15.09 1.57 4.60
CA CYS A 53 15.61 0.20 4.52
C CYS A 53 16.96 0.11 5.24
N GLU A 54 17.68 1.23 5.31
CA GLU A 54 18.93 1.40 6.05
C GLU A 54 18.79 1.20 7.56
N SER A 55 17.65 1.55 8.16
CA SER A 55 17.34 1.35 9.58
C SER A 55 16.62 0.02 9.85
N CYS A 56 16.32 -0.77 8.81
CA CYS A 56 15.61 -2.03 8.98
C CYS A 56 16.56 -3.13 9.46
N PRO A 57 16.35 -3.74 10.64
CA PRO A 57 17.22 -4.80 11.16
C PRO A 57 17.26 -6.04 10.24
N LEU A 58 16.25 -6.21 9.38
CA LEU A 58 16.16 -7.30 8.41
C LEU A 58 16.83 -6.97 7.05
N ARG A 59 17.47 -5.80 6.90
CA ARG A 59 18.09 -5.34 5.63
C ARG A 59 19.01 -6.38 4.98
N LYS A 60 19.79 -7.13 5.78
CA LYS A 60 20.77 -8.10 5.28
C LYS A 60 20.14 -9.34 4.62
N VAL A 61 18.88 -9.64 4.95
CA VAL A 61 18.16 -10.84 4.48
C VAL A 61 16.87 -10.50 3.71
N CYS A 62 16.46 -9.23 3.73
CA CYS A 62 15.25 -8.79 3.06
C CYS A 62 15.51 -8.60 1.56
N PRO A 63 14.73 -9.23 0.66
CA PRO A 63 14.88 -9.10 -0.79
C PRO A 63 14.45 -7.73 -1.35
N GLY A 64 14.27 -6.72 -0.51
CA GLY A 64 13.86 -5.37 -0.93
C GLY A 64 12.43 -5.27 -1.45
N LYS A 65 11.53 -6.18 -1.03
CA LYS A 65 10.10 -6.18 -1.40
C LYS A 65 9.21 -5.31 -0.48
N CYS A 66 9.76 -4.75 0.59
CA CYS A 66 9.04 -3.80 1.44
C CYS A 66 8.88 -2.45 0.72
N VAL A 67 7.86 -1.67 1.12
CA VAL A 67 7.60 -0.36 0.54
C VAL A 67 8.85 0.52 0.69
N ARG A 68 9.39 0.96 -0.45
CA ARG A 68 10.63 1.74 -0.52
C ARG A 68 10.55 2.96 0.39
N SER A 69 11.65 3.26 1.03
CA SER A 69 11.82 4.40 1.92
C SER A 69 11.54 5.71 1.21
N GLY A 70 10.80 6.61 1.87
CA GLY A 70 10.40 7.90 1.30
C GLY A 70 9.12 7.87 0.47
N VAL A 71 8.46 6.72 0.35
CA VAL A 71 7.15 6.59 -0.30
C VAL A 71 6.05 6.53 0.78
N LYS A 72 4.95 7.28 0.57
CA LYS A 72 3.72 7.17 1.37
C LYS A 72 3.21 5.73 1.27
N ALA A 73 3.23 5.01 2.38
CA ALA A 73 2.71 3.65 2.44
C ALA A 73 1.36 3.66 3.13
N TYR A 74 0.41 2.89 2.60
CA TYR A 74 -0.89 2.69 3.22
C TYR A 74 -0.97 1.24 3.70
N VAL A 75 -1.45 1.04 4.92
CA VAL A 75 -1.77 -0.28 5.46
C VAL A 75 -3.22 -0.30 5.92
N PRO A 76 -3.91 -1.45 5.88
CA PRO A 76 -5.25 -1.55 6.45
C PRO A 76 -5.23 -1.15 7.93
N SER A 77 -6.26 -0.41 8.35
CA SER A 77 -6.45 0.03 9.73
C SER A 77 -7.13 -1.01 10.61
N PHE A 78 -7.77 -2.01 10.00
CA PHE A 78 -8.38 -3.13 10.70
C PHE A 78 -7.31 -4.18 11.03
N GLU A 79 -7.30 -4.64 12.28
CA GLU A 79 -6.53 -5.81 12.68
C GLU A 79 -7.13 -7.05 12.00
N VAL A 80 -6.27 -7.86 11.38
CA VAL A 80 -6.62 -9.20 10.86
C VAL A 80 -6.06 -10.23 11.82
#